data_AF-A0A6M5Z0T6-F1
#
_entry.id   AF-A0A6M5Z0T6-F1
#
_cell.length_a   1.000
_cell.length_b   1.000
_cell.length_c   1.000
_cell.angle_alpha   90.00
_cell.angle_beta   90.00
_cell.angle_gamma   90.00
#
_symmetry.space_group_name_H-M   'P 1'
#
loop_
_entity.id
_entity.type
_entity.pdbx_description
1 polymer ?
#
loop_
_entity_poly.entity_id
_entity_poly.type
_entity_poly.pdbx_seq_one_letter_code
_entity_poly.pdbx_strand_id
1 'polypeptide(L)' 'MSYIHWNPVKHRLVARVKDYPWSSFQRFVHAGDYDPDWGGELECPDVSGAEWE' A
#
# COMPACT_ATOMS: atom_id res chain seq x y z
N MET A 1 -5.97 11.47 -2.67
CA MET A 1 -4.60 11.46 -3.23
C MET A 1 -3.84 10.18 -2.86
N SER A 2 -4.55 9.06 -2.67
CA SER A 2 -4.01 7.86 -1.99
C SER A 2 -3.48 6.81 -2.97
N TYR A 3 -3.87 6.86 -4.24
CA TYR A 3 -3.55 5.80 -5.21
C TYR A 3 -2.08 5.78 -5.66
N ILE A 4 -1.40 6.93 -5.67
CA ILE A 4 -0.02 7.04 -6.17
C ILE A 4 0.97 6.28 -5.29
N HIS A 5 0.78 6.31 -3.97
CA HIS A 5 1.70 5.63 -3.04
C HIS A 5 1.56 4.11 -3.05
N TRP A 6 0.41 3.58 -3.51
CA TRP A 6 0.19 2.15 -3.64
C TRP A 6 0.74 1.54 -4.95
N ASN A 7 1.10 2.38 -5.93
CA ASN A 7 1.59 1.95 -7.24
C ASN A 7 2.80 0.97 -7.17
N PRO A 8 3.81 1.18 -6.30
CA PRO A 8 4.94 0.25 -6.15
C PRO A 8 4.52 -1.14 -5.68
N VAL A 9 3.51 -1.23 -4.81
CA VAL A 9 2.96 -2.49 -4.31
C VAL A 9 2.14 -3.18 -5.40
N LYS A 10 1.28 -2.43 -6.10
CA LYS A 10 0.51 -2.92 -7.26
C LYS A 10 1.39 -3.55 -8.34
N HIS A 11 2.52 -2.90 -8.65
CA HIS A 11 3.48 -3.37 -9.64
C HIS A 11 4.50 -4.37 -9.07
N ARG A 12 4.33 -4.81 -7.82
CA ARG A 12 5.18 -5.80 -7.13
C ARG A 12 6.67 -5.39 -7.08
N LEU A 13 6.94 -4.08 -7.09
CA LEU A 13 8.29 -3.55 -6.91
C LEU A 13 8.74 -3.65 -5.45
N VAL A 14 7.79 -3.56 -4.52
CA VAL A 14 8.00 -3.71 -3.06
C VAL A 14 6.81 -4.43 -2.44
N ALA A 15 7.04 -5.09 -1.30
CA ALA A 15 5.98 -5.76 -0.53
C ALA A 15 5.12 -4.77 0.27
N ARG A 16 5.69 -3.64 0.70
CA ARG A 16 5.01 -2.62 1.51
C ARG A 16 5.31 -1.24 0.97
N VAL A 17 4.35 -0.32 1.05
CA VAL A 17 4.48 1.06 0.56
C VAL A 17 5.68 1.77 1.20
N LYS A 18 5.90 1.57 2.51
CA LYS A 18 7.02 2.16 3.25
C LYS A 18 8.41 1.73 2.77
N ASP A 19 8.49 0.57 2.12
CA ASP A 19 9.75 0.01 1.61
C ASP A 19 10.18 0.67 0.27
N TYR A 20 9.37 1.58 -0.29
CA TYR A 20 9.68 2.29 -1.53
C TYR A 20 10.24 3.71 -1.27
N PRO A 21 11.57 3.92 -1.35
CA PRO A 21 12.22 5.18 -0.97
C PRO A 21 11.99 6.32 -1.98
N TRP A 22 11.57 5.99 -3.20
CA TRP A 22 11.37 6.96 -4.30
C TRP A 22 9.97 7.58 -4.31
N SER A 23 9.23 7.52 -3.20
CA SER A 23 7.93 8.17 -3.08
C SER A 23 7.92 9.22 -1.97
N SER A 24 7.05 10.22 -2.14
CA SER A 24 6.76 11.19 -1.08
C SER A 24 6.01 10.61 0.12
N PHE A 25 5.76 9.29 0.16
CA PHE A 25 4.98 8.64 1.21
C PHE A 25 5.54 8.92 2.61
N GLN A 26 6.86 8.78 2.78
CA GLN A 26 7.51 9.04 4.07
C GLN A 26 7.28 10.47 4.56
N ARG A 27 7.29 11.46 3.64
CA ARG A 27 7.02 12.87 3.99
C ARG A 27 5.60 13.05 4.53
N PHE A 28 4.61 12.38 3.93
CA PHE A 28 3.22 12.45 4.37
C PHE A 28 2.99 11.67 5.68
N VAL A 29 3.68 10.54 5.90
CA VAL A 29 3.68 9.84 7.20
C VAL A 29 4.24 10.76 8.30
N HIS A 30 5.36 11.44 8.04
CA HIS A 30 5.92 12.43 8.98
C HIS A 30 5.03 13.64 9.21
N ALA A 31 4.21 14.02 8.24
CA ALA A 31 3.23 15.10 8.37
C ALA A 31 1.96 14.67 9.13
N GLY A 32 1.80 13.36 9.40
CA GLY A 32 0.60 12.79 10.04
C GLY A 32 -0.56 12.55 9.08
N ASP A 33 -0.34 12.70 7.76
CA ASP A 33 -1.38 12.52 6.74
C ASP A 33 -1.63 11.03 6.40
N TYR A 34 -0.65 10.15 6.63
CA TYR A 34 -0.78 8.69 6.45
C TYR A 34 -0.26 7.91 7.66
N ASP A 35 -0.89 6.77 7.89
CA ASP A 35 -0.40 5.77 8.84
C ASP A 35 0.90 5.13 8.32
N PRO A 36 1.93 4.94 9.14
CA PRO A 36 3.17 4.27 8.74
C PRO A 36 2.96 2.83 8.23
N ASP A 37 1.88 2.15 8.64
CA ASP A 37 1.52 0.82 8.18
C ASP A 37 0.44 0.83 7.08
N TRP A 38 0.12 2.01 6.56
CA TRP A 38 -0.76 2.18 5.40
C TRP A 38 -0.21 1.43 4.17
N GLY A 39 -1.02 0.53 3.61
CA GLY A 39 -0.62 -0.31 2.49
C GLY A 39 0.36 -1.43 2.85
N GLY A 40 0.44 -1.81 4.13
CA GLY A 40 1.24 -2.93 4.64
C GLY A 40 0.57 -4.31 4.48
N GLU A 41 -0.75 -4.35 4.32
CA GLU A 41 -1.49 -5.60 4.10
C GLU A 41 -1.87 -5.76 2.63
N LEU A 42 -1.11 -6.61 1.94
CA LEU A 42 -1.71 -7.50 0.97
C LEU A 42 -2.05 -8.79 1.74
N GLU A 43 -3.06 -8.74 2.61
CA GLU A 43 -3.81 -9.97 2.80
C GLU A 43 -4.42 -10.23 1.43
N CYS A 44 -3.87 -11.20 0.69
CA CYS A 44 -4.64 -11.81 -0.38
C CYS A 44 -5.83 -12.43 0.35
N PRO A 45 -7.06 -11.89 0.26
CA PRO A 45 -8.19 -12.64 0.75
C PRO A 45 -8.11 -13.99 0.04
N ASP A 46 -8.23 -15.07 0.79
CA ASP A 46 -8.39 -16.39 0.20
C ASP A 46 -9.70 -16.33 -0.60
N VAL A 47 -9.60 -16.05 -1.90
CA VAL A 47 -10.76 -15.95 -2.81
C VAL A 47 -11.32 -17.33 -3.16
N SER A 48 -10.94 -18.38 -2.41
CA SER A 48 -11.45 -19.73 -2.60
C SER A 48 -12.97 -19.85 -2.40
N GLY A 49 -13.63 -18.81 -1.87
CA GLY A 49 -15.10 -18.73 -1.73
C GLY A 49 -15.71 -17.35 -2.02
N ALA A 50 -15.06 -16.48 -2.78
CA ALA A 50 -15.65 -15.19 -3.15
C ALA A 50 -16.71 -15.39 -4.25
N GLU A 51 -17.93 -15.71 -3.84
CA GLU A 51 -19.13 -15.61 -4.66
C GLU A 51 -19.39 -14.12 -4.93
N TRP A 52 -19.11 -13.68 -6.15
CA TRP A 52 -19.47 -12.35 -6.62
C TRP A 52 -20.89 -12.42 -7.20
N GLU A 53 -21.89 -11.94 -6.48
CA GLU A 53 -23.25 -11.66 -7.02
C GLU A 53 -23.26 -10.42 -7.93
#